data_AF-A0A0Q7VCK5-F1
#
_entry.id   AF-A0A0Q7VCK5-F1
#
_cell.length_a   1.000
_cell.length_b   1.000
_cell.length_c   1.000
_cell.angle_alpha   90.00
_cell.angle_beta   90.00
_cell.angle_gamma   90.00
#
_symmetry.space_group_name_H-M   'P 1'
#
loop_
_entity.id
_entity.type
_entity.pdbx_description
1 polymer ?
#
loop_
_entity_poly.entity_id
_entity_poly.type
_entity_poly.pdbx_seq_one_letter_code
_entity_poly.pdbx_strand_id
1 'polypeptide(L)'
;MTPADWEQIKLAIQETGGWIKNADTKSTILAGSFGLSLTFAVPRLLEALPTVFIAPFAFGLWVAAAVILVTAALLTGYRIGNALLPRTSLGNSLMNRFAWPSLANVAAQHLPPEKLSAADIRAEAWEQAASLARIAAAKYRSFKIALISFCVYLGALLAMVVIQTIAANL
;
A
#
# COMPACT_ATOMS: atom_id res chain seq x y z
N MET A 1 34.19 -15.05 -5.29
CA MET A 1 32.88 -15.25 -4.65
C MET A 1 32.69 -16.74 -4.58
N THR A 2 32.37 -17.30 -3.41
CA THR A 2 32.14 -18.74 -3.34
C THR A 2 30.77 -19.06 -3.94
N PRO A 3 30.56 -20.26 -4.50
CA PRO A 3 29.23 -20.69 -4.96
C PRO A 3 28.15 -20.55 -3.87
N ALA A 4 28.52 -20.77 -2.61
CA ALA A 4 27.61 -20.62 -1.47
C ALA A 4 27.16 -19.17 -1.23
N ASP A 5 28.07 -18.19 -1.34
CA ASP A 5 27.73 -16.77 -1.18
C ASP A 5 26.75 -16.29 -2.26
N TRP A 6 26.91 -16.81 -3.48
CA TRP A 6 26.05 -16.45 -4.61
C TRP A 6 24.62 -16.98 -4.43
N GLU A 7 24.48 -18.23 -3.99
CA GLU A 7 23.17 -18.82 -3.70
C GLU A 7 22.45 -18.08 -2.55
N GLN A 8 23.17 -17.66 -1.51
CA GLN A 8 22.57 -16.87 -0.42
C GLN A 8 22.02 -15.52 -0.91
N ILE A 9 22.77 -14.81 -1.74
CA ILE A 9 22.36 -13.53 -2.31
C ILE A 9 21.16 -13.70 -3.24
N LYS A 10 21.20 -14.72 -4.10
CA LYS A 10 20.11 -15.05 -5.02
C LYS A 10 18.82 -15.35 -4.25
N LEU A 11 18.92 -16.18 -3.20
CA LEU A 11 17.80 -16.49 -2.31
C LEU A 11 17.24 -15.22 -1.67
N ALA A 12 18.10 -14.36 -1.10
CA ALA A 12 17.66 -13.13 -0.46
C ALA A 12 16.92 -12.18 -1.42
N ILE A 13 17.42 -12.02 -2.65
CA ILE A 13 16.77 -11.19 -3.67
C ILE A 13 15.43 -11.81 -4.10
N GLN A 14 15.38 -13.14 -4.30
CA GLN A 14 14.16 -13.86 -4.70
C GLN A 14 13.07 -13.78 -3.63
N GLU A 15 13.40 -14.05 -2.37
CA GLU A 15 12.49 -13.97 -1.23
C GLU A 15 11.92 -12.55 -1.09
N THR A 16 12.78 -11.54 -1.20
CA THR A 16 12.36 -10.14 -1.12
C THR A 16 11.42 -9.76 -2.27
N GLY A 17 11.69 -10.25 -3.49
CA GLY A 17 10.77 -10.10 -4.62
C GLY A 17 9.41 -10.76 -4.35
N GLY A 18 9.40 -11.95 -3.74
CA GLY A 18 8.20 -12.62 -3.27
C GLY A 18 7.40 -11.80 -2.25
N TRP A 19 8.09 -11.19 -1.28
CA TRP A 19 7.45 -10.33 -0.28
C TRP A 19 6.81 -9.07 -0.88
N ILE A 20 7.47 -8.44 -1.85
CA ILE A 20 6.93 -7.30 -2.59
C ILE A 20 5.65 -7.72 -3.33
N LYS A 21 5.70 -8.82 -4.09
CA LYS A 21 4.54 -9.34 -4.82
C LYS A 21 3.36 -9.66 -3.89
N ASN A 22 3.63 -10.26 -2.73
CA ASN A 22 2.59 -10.53 -1.73
C ASN A 22 1.97 -9.24 -1.18
N ALA A 23 2.78 -8.22 -0.88
CA ALA A 23 2.28 -6.93 -0.42
C ALA A 23 1.40 -6.26 -1.48
N ASP A 24 1.77 -6.35 -2.76
CA ASP A 24 0.99 -5.82 -3.88
C ASP A 24 -0.34 -6.54 -4.05
N THR A 25 -0.35 -7.88 -4.01
CA THR A 25 -1.59 -8.67 -4.05
C THR A 25 -2.55 -8.28 -2.93
N LYS A 26 -2.06 -8.20 -1.69
CA LYS A 26 -2.89 -7.81 -0.52
C LYS A 26 -3.44 -6.39 -0.67
N SER A 27 -2.63 -5.47 -1.18
CA SER A 27 -3.03 -4.08 -1.39
C SER A 27 -4.08 -3.96 -2.50
N THR A 28 -3.97 -4.74 -3.58
CA THR A 28 -4.96 -4.80 -4.66
C THR A 28 -6.27 -5.39 -4.19
N ILE A 29 -6.25 -6.46 -3.40
CA ILE A 29 -7.47 -7.03 -2.79
C ILE A 29 -8.16 -5.97 -1.92
N LEU A 30 -7.40 -5.29 -1.05
CA LEU A 30 -7.93 -4.22 -0.21
C LEU A 30 -8.51 -3.07 -1.04
N ALA A 31 -7.86 -2.69 -2.15
CA ALA A 31 -8.35 -1.69 -3.08
C ALA A 31 -9.69 -2.09 -3.72
N GLY A 32 -9.81 -3.34 -4.16
CA GLY A 32 -11.06 -3.89 -4.70
C GLY A 32 -12.18 -3.86 -3.68
N SER A 33 -11.93 -4.35 -2.45
CA SER A 33 -12.91 -4.32 -1.36
C SER A 33 -13.32 -2.89 -0.99
N PHE A 34 -12.37 -1.97 -0.91
CA PHE A 34 -12.63 -0.56 -0.62
C PHE A 34 -13.49 0.08 -1.72
N GLY A 35 -13.12 -0.10 -3.00
CA GLY A 35 -13.89 0.42 -4.13
C GLY A 35 -15.33 -0.11 -4.16
N LEU A 36 -15.51 -1.43 -3.98
CA LEU A 36 -16.85 -2.04 -3.91
C LEU A 36 -17.67 -1.47 -2.75
N SER A 37 -17.07 -1.34 -1.57
CA SER A 37 -17.77 -0.81 -0.40
C SER A 37 -18.26 0.62 -0.62
N LEU A 38 -17.46 1.49 -1.27
CA LEU A 38 -17.85 2.84 -1.62
C LEU A 38 -19.03 2.85 -2.61
N THR A 39 -18.96 2.01 -3.65
CA THR A 39 -20.03 1.89 -4.64
C THR A 39 -21.38 1.55 -4.01
N PHE A 40 -21.40 0.68 -3.00
CA PHE A 40 -22.65 0.33 -2.29
C PHE A 40 -23.03 1.31 -1.19
N ALA A 41 -22.05 1.90 -0.49
CA ALA A 41 -22.31 2.81 0.62
C ALA A 41 -22.86 4.16 0.15
N VAL A 42 -22.27 4.77 -0.88
CA VAL A 42 -22.58 6.15 -1.26
C VAL A 42 -24.06 6.36 -1.62
N PRO A 43 -24.69 5.55 -2.50
CA PRO A 43 -26.10 5.74 -2.83
C PRO A 43 -27.00 5.61 -1.59
N ARG A 44 -26.77 4.56 -0.79
CA ARG A 44 -27.54 4.28 0.43
C ARG A 44 -27.43 5.39 1.46
N LEU A 45 -26.26 5.97 1.64
CA LEU A 45 -26.04 7.08 2.58
C LEU A 45 -26.71 8.38 2.10
N LEU A 46 -26.74 8.63 0.79
CA LEU A 46 -27.45 9.79 0.22
C LEU A 46 -28.96 9.64 0.36
N GLU A 47 -29.50 8.45 0.08
CA GLU A 47 -30.91 8.13 0.28
C GLU A 47 -31.35 8.25 1.75
N ALA A 48 -30.42 8.06 2.70
CA ALA A 48 -30.70 8.18 4.13
C ALA A 48 -30.91 9.62 4.62
N LEU A 49 -30.40 10.63 3.89
CA LEU A 49 -30.35 12.01 4.35
C LEU A 49 -31.71 12.57 4.79
N PRO A 50 -32.82 12.40 4.04
CA PRO A 50 -34.12 12.93 4.45
C PRO A 50 -34.60 12.32 5.78
N THR A 51 -34.36 11.03 6.00
CA THR A 51 -34.78 10.30 7.20
C THR A 51 -34.00 10.73 8.44
N VAL A 52 -32.69 10.96 8.34
CA VAL A 52 -31.93 11.42 9.50
C VAL A 52 -32.11 12.91 9.77
N PHE A 53 -32.43 13.71 8.74
CA PHE A 53 -32.61 15.16 8.87
C PHE A 53 -33.80 15.55 9.76
N ILE A 54 -34.86 14.74 9.78
CA ILE A 54 -36.05 14.99 10.61
C ILE A 54 -35.83 14.74 12.12
N ALA A 55 -34.72 14.09 12.50
CA ALA A 55 -34.38 13.77 13.88
C ALA A 55 -33.06 14.48 14.28
N PRO A 56 -33.10 15.70 14.86
CA PRO A 56 -31.91 16.56 15.03
C PRO A 56 -30.74 15.91 15.78
N PHE A 57 -31.04 15.12 16.82
CA PHE A 57 -30.00 14.40 17.56
C PHE A 57 -29.35 13.28 16.73
N ALA A 58 -30.16 12.51 15.99
CA ALA A 58 -29.67 11.47 15.10
C ALA A 58 -28.87 12.08 13.94
N PHE A 59 -29.30 13.21 13.40
CA PHE A 59 -28.56 13.97 12.38
C PHE A 59 -27.16 14.36 12.86
N GLY A 60 -27.03 14.90 14.08
CA GLY A 60 -25.73 15.27 14.64
C GLY A 60 -24.77 14.09 14.76
N LEU A 61 -25.24 12.94 15.27
CA LEU A 61 -24.46 11.70 15.35
C LEU A 61 -24.11 11.15 13.96
N TRP A 62 -25.04 11.22 13.02
CA TRP A 62 -24.83 10.76 11.65
C TRP A 62 -23.77 11.58 10.93
N VAL A 63 -23.80 12.92 11.08
CA VAL A 63 -22.76 13.82 10.54
C VAL A 63 -21.40 13.55 11.16
N ALA A 64 -21.32 13.34 12.48
CA ALA A 64 -20.07 12.99 13.13
C ALA A 64 -19.48 11.67 12.58
N ALA A 65 -20.32 10.65 12.41
CA ALA A 65 -19.92 9.39 11.80
C ALA A 65 -19.52 9.55 10.32
N ALA A 66 -20.21 10.43 9.56
CA ALA A 66 -19.87 10.76 8.17
C ALA A 66 -18.48 11.39 8.05
N VAL A 67 -18.12 12.31 8.95
CA VAL A 67 -16.78 12.94 8.98
C VAL A 67 -15.70 11.88 9.22
N ILE A 68 -15.92 10.96 10.17
CA ILE A 68 -15.00 9.85 10.44
C ILE A 68 -14.89 8.95 9.20
N LEU A 69 -16.02 8.60 8.58
CA LEU A 69 -16.08 7.77 7.37
C LEU A 69 -15.28 8.38 6.22
N VAL A 70 -15.49 9.66 5.90
CA VAL A 70 -14.78 10.36 4.83
C VAL A 70 -13.29 10.45 5.11
N THR A 71 -12.91 10.81 6.35
CA THR A 71 -11.49 10.90 6.74
C THR A 71 -10.80 9.55 6.64
N ALA A 72 -11.45 8.48 7.13
CA ALA A 72 -10.94 7.13 7.06
C ALA A 72 -10.83 6.64 5.60
N ALA A 73 -11.85 6.91 4.76
CA ALA A 73 -11.85 6.56 3.35
C ALA A 73 -10.70 7.24 2.58
N LEU A 74 -10.49 8.54 2.80
CA LEU A 74 -9.38 9.28 2.18
C LEU A 74 -8.03 8.72 2.61
N LEU A 75 -7.86 8.43 3.91
CA LEU A 75 -6.63 7.83 4.43
C LEU A 75 -6.40 6.43 3.84
N THR A 76 -7.43 5.60 3.75
CA THR A 76 -7.37 4.27 3.13
C THR A 76 -6.94 4.38 1.67
N GLY A 77 -7.62 5.20 0.87
CA GLY A 77 -7.28 5.42 -0.55
C GLY A 77 -5.85 5.92 -0.74
N TYR A 78 -5.43 6.92 0.04
CA TYR A 78 -4.06 7.44 0.01
C TYR A 78 -3.00 6.39 0.34
N ARG A 79 -3.26 5.54 1.35
CA ARG A 79 -2.31 4.51 1.79
C ARG A 79 -2.28 3.30 0.85
N ILE A 80 -3.39 2.94 0.23
CA ILE A 80 -3.44 1.96 -0.86
C ILE A 80 -2.62 2.45 -2.05
N GLY A 81 -2.82 3.71 -2.46
CA GLY A 81 -2.03 4.35 -3.52
C GLY A 81 -0.53 4.28 -3.21
N ASN A 82 -0.12 4.68 -2.01
CA ASN A 82 1.26 4.56 -1.57
C ASN A 82 1.80 3.12 -1.51
N ALA A 83 0.96 2.12 -1.23
CA ALA A 83 1.39 0.72 -1.24
C ALA A 83 1.66 0.24 -2.68
N LEU A 84 0.80 0.63 -3.61
CA LEU A 84 0.84 0.18 -5.01
C LEU A 84 1.79 1.00 -5.89
N LEU A 85 2.03 2.27 -5.58
CA LEU A 85 2.90 3.13 -6.38
C LEU A 85 4.30 2.50 -6.55
N PRO A 86 4.81 2.45 -7.80
CA PRO A 86 6.11 1.87 -8.06
C PRO A 86 7.20 2.71 -7.39
N ARG A 87 8.01 2.07 -6.53
CA ARG A 87 9.17 2.70 -5.90
C ARG A 87 10.42 2.30 -6.66
N THR A 88 11.00 3.24 -7.38
CA THR A 88 12.14 3.00 -8.27
C THR A 88 13.46 3.59 -7.76
N SER A 89 13.41 4.44 -6.72
CA SER A 89 14.60 5.07 -6.12
C SER A 89 14.55 5.05 -4.59
N LEU A 90 15.22 4.07 -3.97
CA LEU A 90 15.42 4.03 -2.51
C LEU A 90 16.89 3.83 -2.10
N GLY A 91 17.82 3.81 -3.06
CA GLY A 91 19.27 3.72 -2.82
C GLY A 91 19.97 5.05 -3.11
N ASN A 92 21.00 5.37 -2.31
CA ASN A 92 21.88 6.52 -2.50
C ASN A 92 23.05 6.22 -3.48
N SER A 93 23.17 4.98 -3.96
CA SER A 93 24.34 4.53 -4.72
C SER A 93 24.14 4.60 -6.22
N LEU A 94 25.24 5.03 -6.84
CA LEU A 94 25.56 4.99 -8.26
C LEU A 94 25.21 3.60 -8.84
N MET A 95 24.46 3.59 -9.96
CA MET A 95 24.40 2.53 -10.96
C MET A 95 24.64 1.08 -10.45
N ASN A 96 23.58 0.38 -10.02
CA ASN A 96 23.70 -1.01 -9.55
C ASN A 96 23.28 -2.00 -10.65
N ARG A 97 24.17 -2.91 -11.06
CA ARG A 97 23.91 -3.88 -12.16
C ARG A 97 22.76 -4.86 -11.88
N PHE A 98 22.41 -5.05 -10.61
CA PHE A 98 21.30 -5.92 -10.20
C PHE A 98 19.98 -5.16 -10.03
N ALA A 99 20.00 -3.83 -10.17
CA ALA A 99 18.83 -2.97 -10.05
C ALA A 99 18.20 -2.70 -11.42
N TRP A 100 16.91 -3.01 -11.58
CA TRP A 100 16.14 -2.72 -12.78
C TRP A 100 16.21 -1.24 -13.23
N PRO A 101 16.12 -0.22 -12.35
CA PRO A 101 16.23 1.18 -12.75
C PRO A 101 17.59 1.55 -13.33
N SER A 102 18.67 0.89 -12.89
CA SER A 102 20.00 1.10 -13.45
C SER A 102 20.14 0.37 -14.79
N LEU A 103 19.67 -0.87 -14.91
CA LEU A 103 19.69 -1.61 -16.18
C LEU A 103 18.83 -0.95 -17.27
N ALA A 104 17.69 -0.38 -16.93
CA ALA A 104 16.79 0.28 -17.87
C ALA A 104 17.35 1.62 -18.40
N ASN A 105 18.23 2.27 -17.64
CA ASN A 105 18.76 3.61 -17.97
C ASN A 105 20.22 3.58 -18.48
N VAL A 106 20.85 2.41 -18.54
CA VAL A 106 22.25 2.27 -19.01
C VAL A 106 22.29 1.81 -20.46
N ALA A 107 22.88 2.64 -21.34
CA ALA A 107 23.29 2.19 -22.65
C ALA A 107 24.44 1.17 -22.51
N ALA A 108 24.45 0.09 -23.30
CA ALA A 108 25.40 -1.03 -23.16
C ALA A 108 26.90 -0.62 -23.07
N GLN A 109 27.24 0.52 -23.68
CA GLN A 109 28.56 1.16 -23.67
C GLN A 109 28.98 1.83 -22.33
N HIS A 110 28.08 1.97 -21.36
CA HIS A 110 28.33 2.55 -20.03
C HIS A 110 28.23 1.51 -18.90
N LEU A 111 28.21 0.22 -19.23
CA LEU A 111 28.33 -0.84 -18.23
C LEU A 111 29.74 -0.78 -17.59
N PRO A 112 29.88 -1.02 -16.27
CA PRO A 112 31.16 -0.92 -15.58
C PRO A 112 32.24 -1.82 -16.21
N PRO A 113 33.53 -1.48 -16.08
CA PRO A 113 34.62 -2.20 -16.75
C PRO A 113 34.64 -3.70 -16.41
N GLU A 114 35.16 -4.48 -17.36
CA GLU A 114 35.08 -5.95 -17.50
C GLU A 114 35.63 -6.77 -16.31
N LYS A 115 36.30 -6.15 -15.33
CA LYS A 115 36.91 -6.84 -14.17
C LYS A 115 36.64 -6.11 -12.87
N LEU A 116 35.51 -6.43 -12.24
CA LEU A 116 35.28 -6.12 -10.82
C LEU A 116 35.77 -7.26 -9.95
N SER A 117 36.22 -6.92 -8.74
CA SER A 117 36.56 -7.94 -7.77
C SER A 117 35.28 -8.66 -7.34
N ALA A 118 35.45 -9.90 -6.89
CA ALA A 118 34.32 -10.66 -6.38
C ALA A 118 33.73 -10.06 -5.08
N ALA A 119 34.48 -9.18 -4.40
CA ALA A 119 34.00 -8.43 -3.24
C ALA A 119 33.07 -7.29 -3.67
N ASP A 120 33.40 -6.58 -4.76
CA ASP A 120 32.58 -5.48 -5.29
C ASP A 120 31.21 -5.98 -5.76
N ILE A 121 31.20 -7.10 -6.50
CA ILE A 121 29.96 -7.76 -6.96
C ILE A 121 29.08 -8.17 -5.76
N ARG A 122 29.69 -8.68 -4.69
CA ARG A 122 28.98 -9.07 -3.48
C ARG A 122 28.37 -7.86 -2.77
N ALA A 123 29.11 -6.76 -2.69
CA ALA A 123 28.64 -5.51 -2.09
C ALA A 123 27.44 -4.92 -2.86
N GLU A 124 27.53 -4.84 -4.20
CA GLU A 124 26.43 -4.39 -5.07
C GLU A 124 25.17 -5.25 -4.88
N ALA A 125 25.32 -6.57 -4.78
CA ALA A 125 24.18 -7.47 -4.66
C ALA A 125 23.48 -7.37 -3.29
N TRP A 126 24.24 -7.22 -2.20
CA TRP A 126 23.66 -6.96 -0.87
C TRP A 126 23.01 -5.60 -0.77
N GLU A 127 23.57 -4.59 -1.43
CA GLU A 127 22.92 -3.29 -1.51
C GLU A 127 21.55 -3.39 -2.19
N GLN A 128 21.47 -4.14 -3.28
CA GLN A 128 20.21 -4.36 -3.99
C GLN A 128 19.21 -5.13 -3.12
N ALA A 129 19.64 -6.20 -2.44
CA ALA A 129 18.78 -6.93 -1.50
C ALA A 129 18.24 -6.01 -0.39
N ALA A 130 19.10 -5.15 0.18
CA ALA A 130 18.70 -4.19 1.20
C ALA A 130 17.73 -3.11 0.67
N SER A 131 17.91 -2.65 -0.57
CA SER A 131 17.01 -1.70 -1.23
C SER A 131 15.63 -2.32 -1.46
N LEU A 132 15.58 -3.55 -1.98
CA LEU A 132 14.33 -4.31 -2.15
C LEU A 132 13.64 -4.56 -0.81
N ALA A 133 14.39 -4.88 0.25
CA ALA A 133 13.83 -5.09 1.58
C ALA A 133 13.20 -3.81 2.14
N ARG A 134 13.84 -2.65 1.91
CA ARG A 134 13.26 -1.34 2.25
C ARG A 134 11.98 -1.04 1.47
N ILE A 135 11.94 -1.38 0.17
CA ILE A 135 10.71 -1.28 -0.64
C ILE A 135 9.59 -2.13 -0.04
N ALA A 136 9.88 -3.41 0.25
CA ALA A 136 8.93 -4.33 0.86
C ALA A 136 8.39 -3.78 2.19
N ALA A 137 9.28 -3.35 3.09
CA ALA A 137 8.90 -2.78 4.38
C ALA A 137 8.00 -1.55 4.24
N ALA A 138 8.32 -0.64 3.30
CA ALA A 138 7.49 0.54 3.03
C ALA A 138 6.10 0.18 2.50
N LYS A 139 6.00 -0.84 1.62
CA LYS A 139 4.71 -1.38 1.14
C LYS A 139 3.89 -1.97 2.29
N TYR A 140 4.48 -2.82 3.12
CA TYR A 140 3.80 -3.42 4.28
C TYR A 140 3.35 -2.37 5.31
N ARG A 141 4.18 -1.35 5.58
CA ARG A 141 3.80 -0.24 6.47
C ARG A 141 2.59 0.51 5.92
N SER A 142 2.59 0.82 4.63
CA SER A 142 1.46 1.50 3.98
C SER A 142 0.20 0.62 4.01
N PHE A 143 0.33 -0.67 3.69
CA PHE A 143 -0.75 -1.65 3.77
C PHE A 143 -1.34 -1.75 5.19
N LYS A 144 -0.51 -1.81 6.24
CA LYS A 144 -1.01 -1.90 7.63
C LYS A 144 -1.86 -0.70 8.01
N ILE A 145 -1.43 0.51 7.64
CA ILE A 145 -2.20 1.74 7.91
C ILE A 145 -3.48 1.76 7.05
N ALA A 146 -3.40 1.34 5.78
CA ALA A 146 -4.57 1.20 4.91
C ALA A 146 -5.61 0.24 5.51
N LEU A 147 -5.18 -0.91 6.01
CA LEU A 147 -6.06 -1.89 6.62
C LEU A 147 -6.74 -1.37 7.89
N ILE A 148 -5.99 -0.73 8.79
CA ILE A 148 -6.55 -0.14 10.01
C ILE A 148 -7.56 0.96 9.67
N SER A 149 -7.21 1.88 8.77
CA SER A 149 -8.13 2.93 8.33
C SER A 149 -9.37 2.36 7.64
N PHE A 150 -9.23 1.28 6.87
CA PHE A 150 -10.36 0.59 6.26
C PHE A 150 -11.30 -0.02 7.30
N CYS A 151 -10.77 -0.60 8.38
CA CYS A 151 -11.61 -1.08 9.50
C CYS A 151 -12.36 0.07 10.19
N VAL A 152 -11.70 1.22 10.41
CA VAL A 152 -12.35 2.42 10.96
C VAL A 152 -13.46 2.91 10.02
N TYR A 153 -13.20 2.93 8.71
CA TYR A 153 -14.18 3.26 7.69
C TYR A 153 -15.42 2.33 7.76
N LEU A 154 -15.22 1.01 7.85
CA LEU A 154 -16.34 0.06 7.98
C LEU A 154 -17.12 0.25 9.28
N GLY A 155 -16.42 0.52 10.39
CA GLY A 155 -17.07 0.82 11.68
C GLY A 155 -17.93 2.08 11.62
N ALA A 156 -17.43 3.14 10.99
CA ALA A 156 -18.17 4.37 10.78
C ALA A 156 -19.39 4.15 9.86
N LEU A 157 -19.23 3.38 8.78
CA LEU A 157 -20.33 3.01 7.88
C LEU A 157 -21.44 2.26 8.63
N LEU A 158 -21.06 1.27 9.46
CA LEU A 158 -22.01 0.52 10.28
C LEU A 158 -22.74 1.44 11.26
N ALA A 159 -22.02 2.34 11.94
CA ALA A 159 -22.63 3.31 12.84
C ALA A 159 -23.65 4.19 12.12
N MET A 160 -23.34 4.68 10.92
CA MET A 160 -24.27 5.48 10.11
C MET A 160 -25.54 4.71 9.76
N VAL A 161 -25.42 3.44 9.37
CA VAL A 161 -26.58 2.57 9.07
C VAL A 161 -27.43 2.32 10.31
N VAL A 162 -26.81 2.09 11.48
CA VAL A 162 -27.54 1.92 12.75
C VAL A 162 -28.28 3.20 13.13
N ILE A 163 -27.63 4.37 13.06
CA ILE A 163 -28.24 5.66 13.37
C ILE A 163 -29.42 5.93 12.43
N GLN A 164 -29.26 5.69 11.13
CA GLN A 164 -30.34 5.78 10.15
C GLN A 164 -31.52 4.88 10.52
N THR A 165 -31.24 3.63 10.92
CA THR A 165 -32.28 2.66 11.24
C THR A 165 -33.04 3.10 12.49
N ILE A 166 -32.37 3.61 13.51
CA ILE A 166 -33.01 4.16 14.71
C ILE A 166 -33.85 5.38 14.34
N ALA A 167 -33.31 6.32 13.56
CA ALA A 167 -34.02 7.52 13.14
C ALA A 167 -35.30 7.22 12.34
N ALA A 168 -35.30 6.16 11.53
CA ALA A 168 -36.47 5.73 10.76
C ALA A 168 -37.62 5.19 11.65
N ASN A 169 -37.32 4.82 12.91
CA ASN A 169 -38.29 4.27 13.87
C ASN A 169 -38.69 5.28 14.96
N LEU A 170 -38.20 6.52 14.89
CA LEU A 170 -38.59 7.64 15.76
C LEU A 170 -39.71 8.46 15.12
#